data_AF-A0A351FNG0-F1
#
_entry.id   AF-A0A351FNG0-F1
#
_cell.length_a   1.000
_cell.length_b   1.000
_cell.length_c   1.000
_cell.angle_alpha   90.00
_cell.angle_beta   90.00
_cell.angle_gamma   90.00
#
_symmetry.space_group_name_H-M   'P 1'
#
loop_
_entity.id
_entity.type
_entity.pdbx_description
1 polymer ?
#
loop_
_entity_poly.entity_id
_entity_poly.type
_entity_poly.pdbx_seq_one_letter_code
_entity_poly.pdbx_strand_id
1 'polypeptide(L)' 'PFDIPDDQYFPLGDNSPQSLDGRYWGGSFIDEELLTGKALLVYWPHGWNAPIPALPNFKRMKLIE' A
#
# COMPACT_ATOMS: atom_id res chain seq x y z
N PRO A 1 11.97 -21.41 0.12
CA PRO A 1 12.25 -20.34 -0.86
C PRO A 1 11.10 -20.30 -1.87
N PHE A 2 10.55 -19.11 -2.16
CA PHE A 2 9.60 -18.95 -3.26
C PHE A 2 10.41 -18.55 -4.49
N ASP A 3 10.39 -19.40 -5.51
CA ASP A 3 10.88 -19.00 -6.84
C ASP A 3 9.74 -18.24 -7.50
N ILE A 4 9.93 -16.93 -7.64
CA ILE A 4 8.95 -16.04 -8.27
C ILE A 4 9.18 -16.12 -9.78
N PRO A 5 8.18 -16.50 -10.58
CA PRO A 5 8.30 -16.47 -12.03
C PRO A 5 8.59 -15.06 -12.56
N ASP A 6 9.15 -14.99 -13.76
CA ASP A 6 9.29 -13.71 -14.47
C ASP A 6 7.92 -13.02 -14.61
N ASP A 7 7.90 -11.69 -14.59
CA ASP A 7 6.71 -10.84 -14.70
C ASP A 7 5.63 -11.10 -13.63
N GLN A 8 6.01 -11.72 -12.51
CA GLN A 8 5.15 -11.94 -11.36
C GLN A 8 5.66 -11.25 -10.09
N TYR A 9 4.73 -10.89 -9.22
CA TYR A 9 5.01 -10.18 -7.98
C TYR A 9 4.36 -10.88 -6.79
N PHE A 10 5.06 -10.89 -5.65
CA PHE A 10 4.57 -11.43 -4.38
C PHE A 10 4.20 -10.29 -3.42
N PRO A 11 2.92 -9.86 -3.37
CA PRO A 11 2.52 -8.70 -2.56
C PRO A 11 2.44 -9.06 -1.07
N LEU A 12 2.94 -8.14 -0.24
CA LEU A 12 2.88 -8.23 1.22
C LEU A 12 2.42 -6.89 1.79
N GLY A 13 1.48 -6.93 2.73
CA GLY A 13 1.02 -5.74 3.44
C GLY A 13 1.86 -5.46 4.68
N ASP A 14 2.13 -4.18 4.93
CA ASP A 14 2.87 -3.69 6.11
C ASP A 14 2.21 -4.11 7.43
N ASN A 15 0.88 -4.15 7.48
CA ASN A 15 0.13 -4.67 8.62
C ASN A 15 0.04 -6.20 8.55
N SER A 16 1.20 -6.85 8.61
CA SER A 16 1.36 -8.27 8.24
C SER A 16 0.40 -9.24 8.96
N PRO A 17 0.06 -9.08 10.26
CA PRO A 17 -0.89 -9.97 10.94
C PRO A 17 -2.34 -9.79 10.50
N GLN A 18 -2.67 -8.71 9.80
CA GLN A 18 -4.03 -8.34 9.40
C GLN A 18 -4.15 -8.14 7.87
N SER A 19 -3.14 -8.58 7.12
CA SER A 19 -3.11 -8.46 5.68
C SER A 19 -3.55 -9.76 5.02
N LEU A 20 -4.62 -9.70 4.22
CA LEU A 20 -4.99 -10.74 3.26
C LEU A 20 -4.24 -10.48 1.96
N ASP A 21 -2.98 -10.92 1.90
CA ASP A 21 -2.08 -10.73 0.76
C ASP A 21 -1.64 -12.06 0.14
N GLY A 22 -0.57 -12.07 -0.67
CA GLY A 22 -0.10 -13.23 -1.42
C GLY A 22 0.20 -14.47 -0.56
N ARG A 23 0.35 -14.32 0.76
CA ARG A 23 0.47 -15.44 1.71
C ARG A 23 -0.81 -16.27 1.84
N TYR A 24 -1.98 -15.69 1.52
CA TYR A 24 -3.30 -16.29 1.75
C TYR A 24 -4.13 -16.49 0.48
N TRP A 25 -3.81 -15.80 -0.61
CA TRP A 25 -4.56 -15.92 -1.86
C TRP A 25 -4.30 -17.29 -2.53
N GLY A 26 -5.31 -17.80 -3.25
CA GLY A 26 -5.22 -19.08 -3.98
C GLY A 26 -4.19 -19.08 -5.11
N GLY A 27 -3.78 -17.90 -5.59
CA GLY A 27 -2.57 -17.65 -6.36
C GLY A 27 -1.68 -16.72 -5.54
N SER A 28 -0.52 -17.21 -5.10
CA SER A 28 0.38 -16.43 -4.25
C SER A 28 0.99 -15.21 -4.95
N PHE A 29 0.97 -15.21 -6.29
CA PHE A 29 1.58 -14.18 -7.12
C PHE A 29 0.53 -13.45 -7.96
N ILE A 30 0.89 -12.25 -8.40
CA ILE A 30 0.09 -11.38 -9.26
C ILE A 30 0.92 -11.08 -10.51
N ASP A 31 0.28 -11.17 -11.68
CA ASP A 31 0.90 -10.84 -12.96
C ASP A 31 1.14 -9.32 -13.08
N GLU A 32 2.25 -8.93 -13.73
CA GLU A 32 2.64 -7.54 -13.92
C GLU A 32 1.54 -6.68 -14.56
N GLU A 33 0.75 -7.26 -15.48
CA GLU A 33 -0.35 -6.58 -16.17
C GLU A 33 -1.45 -6.07 -15.22
N LEU A 34 -1.55 -6.64 -14.02
CA LEU A 34 -2.51 -6.21 -13.00
C LEU A 34 -2.00 -5.03 -12.16
N LEU A 35 -0.72 -4.64 -12.32
CA LEU A 35 -0.14 -3.51 -11.60
C LEU A 35 -0.46 -2.17 -12.29
N THR A 36 -1.32 -1.38 -11.65
CA THR A 36 -1.66 -0.03 -12.16
C THR A 36 -0.51 0.97 -12.04
N GLY A 37 0.31 0.87 -10.98
CA GLY A 37 1.43 1.80 -10.75
C GLY A 37 1.88 1.88 -9.29
N LYS A 38 2.89 2.72 -9.04
CA LYS A 38 3.47 2.93 -7.69
C LYS A 38 2.72 4.03 -6.93
N ALA A 39 2.53 3.85 -5.63
CA ALA A 39 2.05 4.90 -4.75
C ALA A 39 3.17 5.94 -4.53
N LEU A 40 2.92 7.22 -4.83
CA LEU A 40 3.96 8.26 -4.84
C LEU A 40 3.83 9.30 -3.71
N LEU A 41 2.60 9.63 -3.28
CA LEU A 41 2.35 10.78 -2.40
C LEU A 41 1.14 10.53 -1.50
N VAL A 42 1.28 10.83 -0.22
CA VAL A 42 0.16 11.03 0.70
C VAL A 42 -0.30 12.49 0.59
N TYR A 43 -1.40 12.75 -0.12
CA TYR A 43 -1.84 14.13 -0.39
C TYR A 43 -2.90 14.66 0.59
N TRP A 44 -3.73 13.79 1.19
CA TRP A 44 -4.82 14.20 2.08
C TRP A 44 -4.92 13.31 3.33
N PRO A 45 -4.01 13.48 4.30
CA PRO A 45 -4.05 12.74 5.54
C PRO A 45 -5.20 13.21 6.44
N HIS A 46 -5.76 12.29 7.22
CA HIS A 46 -6.86 12.56 8.15
C HIS A 46 -6.61 13.85 8.95
N GLY A 47 -7.64 14.69 8.98
CA GLY A 47 -7.55 16.00 9.60
C GLY A 47 -7.39 15.96 11.12
N TRP A 48 -7.02 17.09 11.69
CA TRP A 48 -6.97 17.25 13.15
C TRP A 48 -8.38 17.49 13.70
N ASN A 49 -8.67 16.95 14.89
CA ASN A 49 -9.94 17.23 15.58
C ASN A 49 -9.95 18.61 16.29
N ALA A 50 -8.83 19.35 16.26
CA ALA A 50 -8.70 20.70 16.82
C ALA A 50 -7.46 21.42 16.24
N PRO A 51 -7.42 22.76 16.16
CA PRO A 51 -8.49 23.73 16.49
C PRO A 51 -9.48 23.98 15.34
N ILE A 52 -9.22 23.50 14.13
CA ILE A 52 -10.12 23.65 12.98
C ILE A 52 -10.47 22.24 12.46
N PRO A 53 -11.71 21.78 12.67
CA PRO A 53 -12.17 20.49 12.17
C PRO A 53 -11.99 20.38 10.66
N ALA A 54 -11.67 19.17 10.17
CA ALA A 54 -11.52 18.85 8.75
C ALA A 54 -10.34 19.52 8.01
N LEU A 55 -9.44 20.25 8.69
CA LEU A 55 -8.17 20.65 8.07
C LEU A 55 -7.23 19.45 7.91
N PRO A 56 -6.65 19.20 6.72
CA PRO A 56 -5.72 18.11 6.49
C PRO A 56 -4.45 18.30 7.33
N ASN A 57 -3.87 17.19 7.76
CA ASN A 57 -2.62 17.21 8.51
C ASN A 57 -1.42 17.38 7.58
N PHE A 58 -1.06 18.62 7.23
CA PHE A 58 0.06 18.91 6.33
C PHE A 58 1.39 18.26 6.74
N LYS A 59 1.64 18.02 8.04
CA LYS A 59 2.84 17.32 8.51
C LYS A 59 2.90 15.85 8.11
N ARG A 60 1.75 15.25 7.77
CA ARG A 60 1.65 13.86 7.32
C ARG A 60 1.62 13.73 5.80
N MET A 61 1.56 14.85 5.07
CA MET A 61 1.75 14.82 3.62
C MET A 61 3.22 14.53 3.34
N LYS A 62 3.47 13.51 2.51
CA LYS A 62 4.84 13.09 2.18
C LYS A 62 4.89 12.30 0.88
N LEU A 63 6.03 12.39 0.19
CA LEU A 63 6.37 11.44 -0.86
C LEU A 63 6.62 10.07 -0.23
N ILE A 64 6.21 9.03 -0.94
CA ILE A 64 6.49 7.63 -0.60
C ILE A 64 7.76 7.27 -1.37
N GLU A 65 8.83 6.96 -0.63
CA GLU A 65 10.10 6.49 -1.17
C GLU A 65 10.02 5.01 -1.58
#